data_AF-A9BTE8-F1
#
_entry.id   AF-A9BTE8-F1
#
_cell.length_a   1.000
_cell.length_b   1.000
_cell.length_c   1.000
_cell.angle_alpha   90.00
_cell.angle_beta   90.00
_cell.angle_gamma   90.00
#
_symmetry.space_group_name_H-M   'P 1'
#
loop_
_entity.id
_entity.type
_entity.pdbx_description
1 polymer ?
#
loop_
_entity_poly.entity_id
_entity_poly.type
_entity_poly.pdbx_seq_one_letter_code
_entity_poly.pdbx_strand_id
1 'polypeptide(L)'
;MLQDAVDFAQFFGKVNRFTKKMDEFSQRLREERKRLGLSQEAFASLGGVSKNTQSNYETGANLPDVGYLNTIRGFGVDSGYVLTGIRTFDPSAIEHAQPAATLAARLVQERKRLELTVGQLAAKSGVDRLALLKFEEGEFAPDAKALQQLHAVGVDVGYVLLSLRAGAAGGDVGVAGAVSADIEVLMQHYGKATAEGQAAIRTVASLAAQAARV
;
A
#
# COMPACT_ATOMS: atom_id res chain seq x y z
N MET A 1 13.35 -20.62 47.92
CA MET A 1 12.25 -21.54 47.55
C MET A 1 11.03 -20.81 46.98
N LEU A 2 10.39 -19.86 47.69
CA LEU A 2 9.25 -19.11 47.12
C LEU A 2 9.66 -18.09 46.05
N GLN A 3 10.83 -17.45 46.19
CA GLN A 3 11.35 -16.50 45.18
C GLN A 3 11.72 -17.21 43.87
N ASP A 4 12.34 -18.40 43.96
CA ASP A 4 12.79 -19.17 42.79
C ASP A 4 11.61 -19.66 41.92
N ALA A 5 10.47 -20.00 42.53
CA ALA A 5 9.26 -20.41 41.81
C ALA A 5 8.57 -19.23 41.10
N VAL A 6 8.62 -18.03 41.69
CA VAL A 6 8.09 -16.79 41.08
C VAL A 6 8.95 -16.35 39.90
N ASP A 7 10.29 -16.41 40.04
CA ASP A 7 11.22 -16.09 38.95
C ASP A 7 11.10 -17.09 37.80
N PHE A 8 10.90 -18.39 38.10
CA PHE A 8 10.64 -19.42 37.09
C PHE A 8 9.32 -19.16 36.34
N ALA A 9 8.22 -18.90 37.05
CA ALA A 9 6.94 -18.59 36.40
C ALA A 9 6.98 -17.32 35.53
N GLN A 10 7.70 -16.28 35.99
CA GLN A 10 7.91 -15.05 35.21
C GLN A 10 8.78 -15.29 33.97
N PHE A 11 9.81 -16.13 34.08
CA PHE A 11 10.66 -16.50 32.96
C PHE A 11 9.88 -17.24 31.86
N PHE A 12 9.12 -18.27 32.21
CA PHE A 12 8.28 -19.00 31.25
C PHE A 12 7.20 -18.11 30.62
N GLY A 13 6.58 -17.22 31.41
CA GLY A 13 5.64 -16.23 30.88
C GLY A 13 6.28 -15.24 29.89
N LYS A 14 7.55 -14.88 30.08
CA LYS A 14 8.30 -14.01 29.16
C LYS A 14 8.70 -14.74 27.89
N VAL A 15 9.19 -15.98 27.99
CA VAL A 15 9.55 -16.83 26.84
C VAL A 15 8.32 -17.13 25.97
N ASN A 16 7.18 -17.43 26.58
CA ASN A 16 5.93 -17.73 25.86
C ASN A 16 5.36 -16.49 25.12
N ARG A 17 5.61 -15.27 25.64
CA ARG A 17 5.25 -14.02 24.93
C ARG A 17 6.18 -13.70 23.77
N PHE A 18 7.48 -14.02 23.89
CA PHE A 18 8.45 -13.79 22.82
C PHE A 18 8.23 -14.73 21.63
N THR A 19 8.01 -16.02 21.89
CA THR A 19 7.72 -17.03 20.85
C THR A 19 6.44 -16.70 20.10
N LYS A 20 5.35 -16.36 20.81
CA LYS A 20 4.10 -15.91 20.20
C LYS A 20 4.27 -14.69 19.28
N LYS A 21 5.07 -13.69 19.69
CA LYS A 21 5.35 -12.52 18.84
C LYS A 21 6.12 -12.85 17.56
N MET A 22 7.01 -13.85 17.60
CA MET A 22 7.73 -14.30 16.40
C MET A 22 6.80 -15.07 15.45
N ASP A 23 5.91 -15.90 15.98
CA ASP A 23 4.91 -16.58 15.17
C ASP A 23 4.01 -15.57 14.44
N GLU A 24 3.60 -14.50 15.13
CA GLU A 24 2.80 -13.42 14.53
C GLU A 24 3.58 -12.65 13.44
N PHE A 25 4.88 -12.41 13.62
CA PHE A 25 5.73 -11.79 12.58
C PHE A 25 5.80 -12.66 11.33
N SER A 26 6.10 -13.95 11.50
CA SER A 26 6.26 -14.91 10.41
C SER A 26 4.96 -15.11 9.63
N GLN A 27 3.82 -15.10 10.33
CA GLN A 27 2.50 -15.10 9.70
C GLN A 27 2.27 -13.84 8.86
N ARG A 28 2.57 -12.64 9.38
CA ARG A 28 2.40 -11.40 8.62
C ARG A 28 3.30 -11.30 7.40
N LEU A 29 4.54 -11.81 7.48
CA LEU A 29 5.42 -11.89 6.32
C LEU A 29 4.83 -12.80 5.23
N ARG A 30 4.26 -13.94 5.63
CA ARG A 30 3.56 -14.85 4.72
C ARG A 30 2.30 -14.23 4.13
N GLU A 31 1.55 -13.46 4.90
CA GLU A 31 0.37 -12.74 4.45
C GLU A 31 0.72 -11.70 3.38
N GLU A 32 1.78 -10.93 3.59
CA GLU A 32 2.23 -9.95 2.60
C GLU A 32 2.70 -10.61 1.30
N ARG A 33 3.43 -11.73 1.39
CA ARG A 33 3.76 -12.52 0.19
C ARG A 33 2.51 -12.95 -0.57
N LYS A 34 1.53 -13.52 0.14
CA LYS A 34 0.29 -14.01 -0.46
C LYS A 34 -0.52 -12.86 -1.07
N ARG A 35 -0.54 -11.68 -0.43
CA ARG A 35 -1.18 -10.47 -0.95
C ARG A 35 -0.61 -10.06 -2.30
N LEU A 36 0.70 -10.19 -2.49
CA LEU A 36 1.38 -9.91 -3.76
C LEU A 36 1.19 -11.03 -4.81
N GLY A 37 0.50 -12.12 -4.47
CA GLY A 37 0.27 -13.26 -5.36
C GLY A 37 1.54 -14.05 -5.68
N LEU A 38 2.58 -13.96 -4.84
CA LEU A 38 3.89 -14.55 -5.11
C LEU A 38 4.03 -15.96 -4.51
N SER A 39 4.71 -16.85 -5.23
CA SER A 39 5.21 -18.11 -4.68
C SER A 39 6.33 -17.83 -3.66
N GLN A 40 6.61 -18.78 -2.77
CA GLN A 40 7.75 -18.66 -1.83
C GLN A 40 9.08 -18.50 -2.56
N GLU A 41 9.20 -19.13 -3.73
CA GLU A 41 10.39 -19.06 -4.56
C GLU A 41 10.57 -17.68 -5.20
N ALA A 42 9.51 -17.16 -5.82
CA ALA A 42 9.53 -15.81 -6.39
C ALA A 42 9.80 -14.74 -5.31
N PHE A 43 9.21 -14.89 -4.13
CA PHE A 43 9.41 -13.95 -3.02
C PHE A 43 10.82 -14.04 -2.41
N ALA A 44 11.39 -15.25 -2.34
CA ALA A 44 12.78 -15.45 -1.94
C ALA A 44 13.75 -14.75 -2.91
N SER A 45 13.51 -14.88 -4.23
CA SER A 45 14.30 -14.21 -5.25
C SER A 45 14.27 -12.69 -5.11
N LEU A 46 13.10 -12.09 -4.79
CA LEU A 46 13.01 -10.65 -4.51
C LEU A 46 13.85 -10.23 -3.30
N GLY A 47 13.86 -11.05 -2.25
CA GLY A 47 14.66 -10.80 -1.06
C GLY A 47 16.14 -11.16 -1.18
N GLY A 48 16.58 -11.71 -2.32
CA GLY A 48 17.97 -12.17 -2.51
C GLY A 48 18.34 -13.39 -1.67
N VAL A 49 17.36 -14.20 -1.27
CA VAL A 49 17.56 -15.38 -0.41
C VAL A 49 17.10 -16.67 -1.09
N SER A 50 17.47 -17.82 -0.51
CA SER A 50 16.98 -19.11 -1.00
C SER A 50 15.51 -19.34 -0.62
N LYS A 51 14.79 -20.17 -1.38
CA LYS A 51 13.43 -20.63 -1.03
C LYS A 51 13.35 -21.25 0.37
N ASN A 52 14.40 -21.98 0.78
CA ASN A 52 14.46 -22.58 2.11
C ASN A 52 14.58 -21.51 3.21
N THR A 53 15.40 -20.48 2.97
CA THR A 53 15.52 -19.32 3.85
C THR A 53 14.17 -18.60 4.00
N GLN A 54 13.46 -18.40 2.89
CA GLN A 54 12.12 -17.82 2.91
C GLN A 54 11.12 -18.65 3.72
N SER A 55 11.15 -19.98 3.54
CA SER A 55 10.29 -20.89 4.31
C SER A 55 10.60 -20.76 5.81
N ASN A 56 11.87 -20.71 6.19
CA ASN A 56 12.28 -20.57 7.59
C ASN A 56 11.80 -19.25 8.21
N TYR A 57 11.75 -18.15 7.43
CA TYR A 57 11.17 -16.89 7.87
C TYR A 57 9.67 -16.97 8.06
N GLU A 58 8.95 -17.63 7.15
CA GLU A 58 7.48 -17.79 7.21
C GLU A 58 7.01 -18.79 8.27
N THR A 59 7.90 -19.65 8.78
CA THR A 59 7.61 -20.62 9.86
C THR A 59 8.16 -20.20 11.22
N GLY A 60 8.84 -19.05 11.31
CA GLY A 60 9.43 -18.56 12.55
C GLY A 60 10.70 -19.31 13.00
N ALA A 61 11.26 -20.15 12.13
CA ALA A 61 12.49 -20.89 12.42
C ALA A 61 13.72 -19.96 12.44
N ASN A 62 13.72 -18.93 11.58
CA ASN A 62 14.70 -17.86 11.55
C ASN A 62 13.99 -16.51 11.39
N LEU A 63 14.64 -15.42 11.81
CA LEU A 63 14.17 -14.08 11.53
C LEU A 63 14.97 -13.47 10.37
N PRO A 64 14.30 -12.73 9.46
CA PRO A 64 15.00 -11.92 8.47
C PRO A 64 15.70 -10.75 9.14
N ASP A 65 16.79 -10.29 8.51
CA ASP A 65 17.46 -9.06 8.93
C ASP A 65 16.79 -7.81 8.34
N VAL A 66 17.27 -6.64 8.78
CA VAL A 66 16.78 -5.34 8.30
C VAL A 66 17.10 -5.13 6.82
N GLY A 67 18.19 -5.71 6.31
CA GLY A 67 18.57 -5.64 4.91
C GLY A 67 17.54 -6.31 4.01
N TYR A 68 17.16 -7.54 4.35
CA TYR A 68 16.09 -8.28 3.69
C TYR A 68 14.76 -7.51 3.73
N LEU A 69 14.37 -6.96 4.88
CA LEU A 69 13.13 -6.19 5.02
C LEU A 69 13.14 -4.91 4.18
N ASN A 70 14.28 -4.25 4.04
CA ASN A 70 14.45 -3.10 3.16
C ASN A 70 14.37 -3.49 1.68
N THR A 71 14.96 -4.62 1.30
CA THR A 71 14.91 -5.15 -0.06
C THR A 71 13.46 -5.44 -0.47
N ILE A 72 12.72 -6.23 0.32
CA ILE A 72 11.34 -6.60 -0.04
C ILE A 72 10.37 -5.42 0.04
N ARG A 73 10.65 -4.40 0.86
CA ARG A 73 9.89 -3.14 0.88
C ARG A 73 9.90 -2.46 -0.49
N GLY A 74 11.03 -2.48 -1.19
CA GLY A 74 11.15 -1.93 -2.55
C GLY A 74 10.23 -2.61 -3.57
N PHE A 75 9.74 -3.82 -3.26
CA PHE A 75 8.82 -4.60 -4.09
C PHE A 75 7.38 -4.56 -3.59
N GLY A 76 7.03 -3.59 -2.74
CA GLY A 76 5.66 -3.32 -2.32
C GLY A 76 5.19 -4.11 -1.10
N VAL A 77 6.11 -4.72 -0.33
CA VAL A 77 5.81 -5.29 0.99
C VAL A 77 5.65 -4.17 2.03
N ASP A 78 4.57 -4.20 2.81
CA ASP A 78 4.42 -3.30 3.97
C ASP A 78 5.24 -3.82 5.16
N SER A 79 6.54 -3.48 5.18
CA SER A 79 7.42 -3.86 6.29
C SER A 79 6.95 -3.29 7.65
N GLY A 80 6.19 -2.19 7.65
CA GLY A 80 5.57 -1.64 8.85
C GLY A 80 4.50 -2.58 9.41
N TYR A 81 3.63 -3.11 8.55
CA TYR A 81 2.67 -4.15 8.90
C TYR A 81 3.36 -5.42 9.41
N VAL A 82 4.39 -5.90 8.71
CA VAL A 82 5.11 -7.12 9.11
C VAL A 82 5.69 -6.98 10.53
N LEU A 83 6.28 -5.82 10.85
CA LEU A 83 6.89 -5.55 12.15
C LEU A 83 5.88 -5.28 13.26
N THR A 84 4.82 -4.53 12.97
CA THR A 84 3.95 -3.95 14.02
C THR A 84 2.57 -4.60 14.10
N GLY A 85 2.15 -5.33 13.07
CA GLY A 85 0.78 -5.83 12.93
C GLY A 85 -0.25 -4.75 12.61
N ILE A 86 0.15 -3.49 12.55
CA ILE A 86 -0.69 -2.37 12.19
C ILE A 86 -0.40 -2.05 10.74
N ARG A 87 -1.41 -2.13 9.88
CA ARG A 87 -1.27 -1.71 8.48
C ARG A 87 -1.06 -0.21 8.46
N THR A 88 0.10 0.19 7.95
CA THR A 88 0.46 1.61 7.84
C THR A 88 -0.28 2.27 6.67
N PHE A 89 -0.80 1.46 5.74
CA PHE A 89 -1.53 1.92 4.57
C PHE A 89 -2.55 0.85 4.10
N ASP A 90 -3.62 1.28 3.39
CA ASP A 90 -4.44 0.35 2.62
C ASP A 90 -3.55 -0.25 1.51
N PRO A 91 -3.27 -1.56 1.51
CA PRO A 91 -2.26 -2.14 0.61
C PRO A 91 -2.78 -2.39 -0.80
N SER A 92 -4.00 -1.94 -1.07
CA SER A 92 -4.47 -1.75 -2.42
C SER A 92 -4.04 -0.38 -2.96
N ALA A 93 -3.66 0.56 -2.11
CA ALA A 93 -3.48 1.94 -2.51
C ALA A 93 -2.36 2.15 -3.52
N ILE A 94 -2.71 2.71 -4.67
CA ILE A 94 -1.80 3.01 -5.76
C ILE A 94 -1.48 4.51 -5.70
N GLU A 95 -0.20 4.86 -5.79
CA GLU A 95 0.23 6.25 -6.01
C GLU A 95 -0.39 6.73 -7.32
N HIS A 96 -1.17 7.81 -7.30
CA HIS A 96 -1.88 8.26 -8.49
C HIS A 96 -0.88 8.53 -9.62
N ALA A 97 -1.13 8.01 -10.83
CA ALA A 97 -0.16 8.05 -11.94
C ALA A 97 0.30 9.48 -12.29
N GLN A 98 -0.56 10.47 -12.02
CA GLN A 98 -0.27 11.91 -12.11
C GLN A 98 -1.04 12.63 -10.99
N PRO A 99 -0.50 12.75 -9.77
CA PRO A 99 -1.21 13.46 -8.71
C PRO A 99 -1.14 14.95 -9.00
N ALA A 100 -2.24 15.66 -8.77
CA ALA A 100 -2.19 17.12 -8.83
C ALA A 100 -1.25 17.63 -7.71
N ALA A 101 -0.46 18.67 -8.01
CA ALA A 101 0.63 19.11 -7.14
C ALA A 101 0.16 19.59 -5.77
N THR A 102 -1.03 20.19 -5.69
CA THR A 102 -1.58 20.77 -4.46
C THR A 102 -2.80 20.00 -3.96
N LEU A 103 -3.05 20.05 -2.65
CA LEU A 103 -4.26 19.51 -2.02
C LEU A 103 -5.52 20.05 -2.71
N ALA A 104 -5.56 21.36 -2.96
CA ALA A 104 -6.66 22.04 -3.63
C ALA A 104 -6.96 21.43 -5.01
N ALA A 105 -5.92 21.22 -5.83
CA ALA A 105 -6.08 20.62 -7.15
C ALA A 105 -6.50 19.13 -7.06
N ARG A 106 -6.03 18.40 -6.04
CA ARG A 106 -6.47 17.01 -5.79
C ARG A 106 -7.93 16.95 -5.36
N LEU A 107 -8.41 17.91 -4.58
CA LEU A 107 -9.83 18.04 -4.22
C LEU A 107 -10.70 18.34 -5.44
N VAL A 108 -10.26 19.25 -6.33
CA VAL A 108 -10.93 19.52 -7.62
C VAL A 108 -11.02 18.24 -8.45
N GLN A 109 -9.94 17.47 -8.50
CA GLN A 109 -9.90 16.22 -9.25
C GLN A 109 -10.86 15.18 -8.70
N GLU A 110 -10.94 15.03 -7.38
CA GLU A 110 -11.90 14.11 -6.75
C GLU A 110 -13.34 14.53 -6.99
N ARG A 111 -13.63 15.82 -6.92
CA ARG A 111 -14.96 16.32 -7.26
C ARG A 111 -15.32 16.00 -8.73
N LYS A 112 -14.37 16.20 -9.66
CA LYS A 112 -14.56 15.89 -11.08
C LYS A 112 -14.72 14.39 -11.31
N ARG A 113 -13.98 13.54 -10.59
CA ARG A 113 -14.15 12.07 -10.62
C ARG A 113 -15.57 11.66 -10.25
N LEU A 114 -16.17 12.33 -9.27
CA LEU A 114 -17.54 12.08 -8.84
C LEU A 114 -18.60 12.72 -9.77
N GLU A 115 -18.18 13.38 -10.85
CA GLU A 115 -19.03 14.10 -11.80
C GLU A 115 -19.90 15.18 -11.14
N LEU A 116 -19.40 15.81 -10.07
CA LEU A 116 -20.12 16.84 -9.33
C LEU A 116 -19.64 18.25 -9.69
N THR A 117 -20.58 19.20 -9.76
CA THR A 117 -20.26 20.63 -9.67
C THR A 117 -19.90 21.00 -8.23
N VAL A 118 -19.21 22.14 -8.03
CA VAL A 118 -18.86 22.63 -6.68
C VAL A 118 -20.12 22.80 -5.82
N GLY A 119 -21.21 23.31 -6.41
CA GLY A 119 -22.49 23.47 -5.71
C GLY A 119 -23.12 22.14 -5.30
N GLN A 120 -23.06 21.12 -6.15
CA GLN A 120 -23.58 19.78 -5.83
C GLN A 120 -22.75 19.07 -4.76
N LEU A 121 -21.42 19.18 -4.80
CA LEU A 121 -20.55 18.60 -3.77
C LEU A 121 -20.78 19.27 -2.41
N ALA A 122 -20.89 20.60 -2.37
CA ALA A 122 -21.21 21.34 -1.15
C ALA A 122 -22.57 20.90 -0.58
N ALA A 123 -23.62 20.87 -1.40
CA ALA A 123 -24.96 20.47 -0.98
C ALA A 123 -25.01 19.02 -0.46
N LYS A 124 -24.30 18.08 -1.12
CA LYS A 124 -24.26 16.67 -0.71
C LYS A 124 -23.42 16.43 0.54
N SER A 125 -22.33 17.16 0.72
CA SER A 125 -21.42 16.99 1.87
C SER A 125 -21.86 17.75 3.11
N GLY A 126 -22.66 18.82 2.94
CA GLY A 126 -22.98 19.76 4.01
C GLY A 126 -21.81 20.68 4.35
N VAL A 127 -20.78 20.74 3.50
CA VAL A 127 -19.73 21.77 3.54
C VAL A 127 -20.29 23.04 2.92
N ASP A 128 -20.03 24.19 3.54
CA ASP A 128 -20.42 25.48 2.98
C ASP A 128 -19.82 25.70 1.59
N ARG A 129 -20.62 26.19 0.64
CA ARG A 129 -20.20 26.33 -0.76
C ARG A 129 -19.05 27.32 -0.92
N LEU A 130 -19.04 28.41 -0.15
CA LEU A 130 -17.96 29.40 -0.21
C LEU A 130 -16.69 28.81 0.38
N ALA A 131 -16.78 28.09 1.49
CA ALA A 131 -15.64 27.35 2.05
C ALA A 131 -15.06 26.34 1.03
N LEU A 132 -15.91 25.57 0.35
CA LEU A 132 -15.47 24.60 -0.66
C LEU A 132 -14.77 25.26 -1.85
N LEU A 133 -15.24 26.43 -2.32
CA LEU A 133 -14.55 27.22 -3.35
C LEU A 133 -13.15 27.61 -2.91
N LYS A 134 -13.03 28.12 -1.68
CA LYS A 134 -11.74 28.54 -1.11
C LYS A 134 -10.77 27.39 -0.91
N PHE A 135 -11.28 26.20 -0.59
CA PHE A 135 -10.48 24.97 -0.56
C PHE A 135 -9.94 24.62 -1.95
N GLU A 136 -10.77 24.70 -2.99
CA GLU A 136 -10.38 24.38 -4.38
C GLU A 136 -9.46 25.44 -5.00
N GLU A 137 -9.53 26.69 -4.55
CA GLU A 137 -8.59 27.77 -4.91
C GLU A 137 -7.28 27.69 -4.12
N GLY A 138 -7.26 26.95 -3.00
CA GLY A 138 -6.09 26.80 -2.14
C GLY A 138 -5.85 27.98 -1.21
N GLU A 139 -6.87 28.81 -0.96
CA GLU A 139 -6.80 29.94 -0.01
C GLU A 139 -6.57 29.42 1.43
N PHE A 140 -7.19 28.29 1.78
CA PHE A 140 -6.90 27.54 3.01
C PHE A 140 -7.25 26.06 2.87
N ALA A 141 -6.70 25.24 3.77
CA ALA A 141 -6.95 23.80 3.78
C ALA A 141 -8.26 23.46 4.51
N PRO A 142 -8.98 22.40 4.09
CA PRO A 142 -10.12 21.87 4.82
C PRO A 142 -9.68 21.32 6.18
N ASP A 143 -10.49 21.58 7.20
CA ASP A 143 -10.30 21.00 8.53
C ASP A 143 -10.79 19.54 8.58
N ALA A 144 -10.57 18.88 9.72
CA ALA A 144 -10.96 17.47 9.89
C ALA A 144 -12.46 17.24 9.71
N LYS A 145 -13.31 18.20 10.09
CA LYS A 145 -14.77 18.10 9.98
C LYS A 145 -15.19 18.17 8.51
N ALA A 146 -14.65 19.12 7.76
CA ALA A 146 -14.90 19.26 6.33
C ALA A 146 -14.41 18.02 5.57
N LEU A 147 -13.24 17.47 5.91
CA LEU A 147 -12.72 16.24 5.31
C LEU A 147 -13.63 15.04 5.59
N GLN A 148 -14.14 14.89 6.82
CA GLN A 148 -15.10 13.84 7.16
C GLN A 148 -16.40 13.96 6.35
N GLN A 149 -16.92 15.18 6.20
CA GLN A 149 -18.12 15.47 5.41
C GLN A 149 -17.93 15.16 3.91
N LEU A 150 -16.76 15.50 3.36
CA LEU A 150 -16.41 15.20 1.97
C LEU A 150 -16.24 13.69 1.75
N HIS A 151 -15.60 12.99 2.69
CA HIS A 151 -15.45 11.54 2.66
C HIS A 151 -16.80 10.82 2.60
N ALA A 152 -17.79 11.30 3.36
CA ALA A 152 -19.14 10.73 3.36
C ALA A 152 -19.84 10.78 1.99
N VAL A 153 -19.41 11.67 1.08
CA VAL A 153 -19.91 11.80 -0.30
C VAL A 153 -19.07 11.02 -1.31
N GLY A 154 -18.03 10.34 -0.84
CA GLY A 154 -17.14 9.51 -1.67
C GLY A 154 -15.88 10.21 -2.14
N VAL A 155 -15.54 11.39 -1.62
CA VAL A 155 -14.23 12.03 -1.86
C VAL A 155 -13.14 11.18 -1.20
N ASP A 156 -12.12 10.81 -1.97
CA ASP A 156 -10.95 10.10 -1.44
C ASP A 156 -10.05 11.08 -0.66
N VAL A 157 -10.28 11.19 0.65
CA VAL A 157 -9.48 12.05 1.55
C VAL A 157 -8.02 11.60 1.61
N GLY A 158 -7.75 10.30 1.47
CA GLY A 158 -6.38 9.77 1.38
C GLY A 158 -5.66 10.34 0.16
N TYR A 159 -6.34 10.41 -0.97
CA TYR A 159 -5.81 11.03 -2.17
C TYR A 159 -5.65 12.55 -2.02
N VAL A 160 -6.66 13.25 -1.49
CA VAL A 160 -6.61 14.71 -1.31
C VAL A 160 -5.42 15.11 -0.43
N LEU A 161 -5.23 14.44 0.70
CA LEU A 161 -4.17 14.76 1.66
C LEU A 161 -2.80 14.25 1.20
N LEU A 162 -2.72 13.00 0.78
CA LEU A 162 -1.45 12.28 0.64
C LEU A 162 -1.09 11.95 -0.81
N SER A 163 -1.96 12.25 -1.77
CA SER A 163 -1.81 11.83 -3.18
C SER A 163 -1.86 10.31 -3.41
N LEU A 164 -2.36 9.56 -2.43
CA LEU A 164 -2.42 8.10 -2.46
C LEU A 164 -3.89 7.69 -2.57
N ARG A 165 -4.26 6.94 -3.62
CA ARG A 165 -5.64 6.42 -3.75
C ARG A 165 -5.72 5.06 -3.12
N ALA A 166 -6.78 4.75 -2.35
CA ALA A 166 -7.11 3.37 -2.03
C ALA A 166 -7.34 2.57 -3.33
N GLY A 167 -6.74 1.40 -3.46
CA GLY A 167 -6.89 0.59 -4.66
C GLY A 167 -8.19 -0.18 -4.63
N ALA A 168 -9.15 0.31 -5.38
CA ALA A 168 -10.07 -0.61 -6.05
C ALA A 168 -9.36 -1.00 -7.37
N ALA A 169 -9.13 -2.26 -7.75
CA ALA A 169 -10.11 -3.35 -7.80
C ALA A 169 -11.50 -2.84 -8.20
N GLY A 170 -11.55 -2.08 -9.28
CA GLY A 170 -12.77 -1.51 -9.83
C GLY A 170 -12.41 -0.43 -10.83
N GLY A 171 -12.66 -0.68 -12.11
CA GLY A 171 -12.38 0.26 -13.19
C GLY A 171 -12.99 1.63 -12.93
N ASP A 172 -12.34 2.66 -13.48
CA ASP A 172 -12.85 3.27 -14.69
C ASP A 172 -11.77 4.10 -15.38
N VAL A 173 -11.87 4.05 -16.70
CA VAL A 173 -10.96 4.56 -17.72
C VAL A 173 -11.11 6.08 -17.82
N GLY A 174 -10.01 6.80 -17.66
CA GLY A 174 -9.98 8.27 -17.70
C GLY A 174 -8.70 8.83 -18.29
N VAL A 175 -8.42 8.44 -19.54
CA VAL A 175 -7.65 9.12 -20.60
C VAL A 175 -6.44 10.00 -20.22
N ALA A 176 -5.23 9.45 -20.39
CA ALA A 176 -4.08 10.21 -20.88
C ALA A 176 -3.02 9.25 -21.49
N GLY A 177 -2.88 9.30 -22.82
CA GLY A 177 -1.83 8.62 -23.57
C GLY A 177 -2.32 7.37 -24.28
N ALA A 178 -2.38 7.41 -25.62
CA ALA A 178 -2.50 6.20 -26.42
C ALA A 178 -1.45 5.20 -25.91
N VAL A 179 -1.92 4.05 -25.45
CA VAL A 179 -1.08 2.92 -25.09
C VAL A 179 -0.26 2.60 -26.34
N SER A 180 1.06 2.82 -26.29
CA SER A 180 1.94 2.46 -27.41
C SER A 180 1.65 1.02 -27.83
N ALA A 181 1.68 0.72 -29.14
CA ALA A 181 1.43 -0.63 -29.65
C ALA A 181 2.27 -1.69 -28.90
N ASP A 182 3.48 -1.32 -28.47
CA ASP A 182 4.37 -2.16 -27.68
C ASP A 182 3.81 -2.49 -26.28
N ILE A 183 3.13 -1.54 -25.64
CA ILE A 183 2.49 -1.74 -24.33
C ILE A 183 1.25 -2.62 -24.48
N GLU A 184 0.49 -2.47 -25.57
CA GLU A 184 -0.67 -3.30 -25.86
C GLU A 184 -0.25 -4.76 -26.11
N VAL A 185 0.82 -4.96 -26.88
CA VAL A 185 1.46 -6.27 -27.08
C VAL A 185 1.96 -6.84 -25.75
N LEU A 186 2.63 -6.03 -24.92
CA LEU A 186 3.12 -6.46 -23.62
C LEU A 186 1.97 -6.93 -22.71
N MET A 187 0.86 -6.19 -22.66
CA MET A 187 -0.33 -6.53 -21.87
C MET A 187 -1.01 -7.80 -22.38
N GLN A 188 -1.11 -7.97 -23.71
CA GLN A 188 -1.70 -9.16 -24.33
C GLN A 188 -0.91 -10.44 -24.01
N HIS A 189 0.41 -10.34 -23.95
CA HIS A 189 1.30 -11.47 -23.64
C HIS A 189 1.45 -11.68 -22.13
N TYR A 190 1.35 -10.63 -21.33
CA TYR A 190 1.43 -10.72 -19.87
C TYR A 190 0.40 -11.70 -19.28
N GLY A 191 -0.86 -11.61 -19.73
CA GLY A 191 -1.92 -12.51 -19.26
C GLY A 191 -1.71 -13.98 -19.65
N LYS A 192 -0.86 -14.25 -20.64
CA LYS A 192 -0.54 -15.60 -21.14
C LYS A 192 0.84 -16.10 -20.69
N ALA A 193 1.64 -15.24 -20.08
CA ALA A 193 3.00 -15.57 -19.65
C ALA A 193 3.00 -16.52 -18.45
N THR A 194 4.08 -17.30 -18.30
CA THR A 194 4.31 -18.12 -17.11
C THR A 194 4.45 -17.23 -15.87
N ALA A 195 4.36 -17.83 -14.68
CA ALA A 195 4.58 -17.11 -13.44
C ALA A 195 5.97 -16.45 -13.38
N GLU A 196 7.02 -17.10 -13.93
CA GLU A 196 8.35 -16.47 -14.05
C GLU A 196 8.34 -15.30 -15.04
N GLY A 197 7.67 -15.42 -16.18
CA GLY A 197 7.57 -14.36 -17.18
C GLY A 197 6.86 -13.11 -16.64
N GLN A 198 5.77 -13.29 -15.89
CA GLN A 198 5.06 -12.19 -15.24
C GLN A 198 5.90 -11.53 -14.15
N ALA A 199 6.67 -12.32 -13.38
CA ALA A 199 7.57 -11.81 -12.36
C ALA A 199 8.70 -10.97 -12.97
N ALA A 200 9.34 -11.45 -14.05
CA ALA A 200 10.39 -10.72 -14.76
C ALA A 200 9.89 -9.37 -15.29
N ILE A 201 8.69 -9.33 -15.88
CA ILE A 201 8.09 -8.08 -16.37
C ILE A 201 7.85 -7.09 -15.22
N ARG A 202 7.35 -7.55 -14.06
CA ARG A 202 7.18 -6.69 -12.88
C ARG A 202 8.52 -6.13 -12.38
N THR A 203 9.58 -6.94 -12.36
CA THR A 203 10.92 -6.50 -11.97
C THR A 203 11.44 -5.42 -12.90
N VAL A 204 11.36 -5.62 -14.22
CA VAL A 204 11.78 -4.61 -15.21
C VAL A 204 10.99 -3.32 -15.07
N ALA A 205 9.67 -3.40 -14.89
CA ALA A 205 8.81 -2.24 -14.67
C ALA A 205 9.20 -1.47 -13.39
N SER A 206 9.52 -2.17 -12.31
CA SER A 206 9.96 -1.56 -11.05
C SER A 206 11.31 -0.83 -11.17
N LEU A 207 12.25 -1.38 -11.94
CA LEU A 207 13.56 -0.78 -12.19
C LEU A 207 13.43 0.48 -13.06
N ALA A 208 12.58 0.44 -14.09
CA ALA A 208 12.30 1.60 -14.93
C ALA A 208 11.67 2.74 -14.12
N ALA A 209 10.76 2.43 -13.18
CA ALA A 209 10.14 3.42 -12.30
C ALA A 209 11.15 4.06 -11.33
N GLN A 210 12.17 3.32 -10.89
CA GLN A 210 13.25 3.86 -10.05
C GLN A 210 14.18 4.79 -10.83
N ALA A 211 14.52 4.44 -12.08
CA ALA A 211 15.38 5.26 -12.92
C ALA A 211 14.76 6.62 -13.28
N ALA A 212 13.44 6.72 -13.34
CA ALA A 212 12.72 7.96 -13.62
C ALA A 212 12.65 8.95 -12.44
N ARG A 213 13.16 8.57 -11.25
CA ARG A 213 13.15 9.39 -10.03
C ARG A 213 14.48 10.12 -9.77
N VAL A 214 15.44 10.02 -10.69
CA VAL A 214 16.76 10.69 -10.67
C VAL A 214 16.76 11.83 -11.68
#